data_AF-A0A2K3MUC2-F1
#
_entry.id   AF-A0A2K3MUC2-F1
#
_cell.length_a   1.000
_cell.length_b   1.000
_cell.length_c   1.000
_cell.angle_alpha   90.00
_cell.angle_beta   90.00
_cell.angle_gamma   90.00
#
_symmetry.space_group_name_H-M   'P 1'
#
loop_
_entity.id
_entity.type
_entity.pdbx_description
1 polymer ?
#
loop_
_entity_poly.entity_id
_entity_poly.type
_entity_poly.pdbx_seq_one_letter_code
_entity_poly.pdbx_strand_id
1 'polypeptide(L)'
;MVLEHLHDPLGHLLSDASVRQTNWDASKVREELQHDIDSHALSVCNAKLLEITTNFEKQLDKALPKPVESLFEAGGKDTWLSIRKLLKRETEAVVSEFSHSVAGFLVEEETIEKMKQSLRDYARKVVENKAREEAGKVLYRMKDRFATVFSHDNDSKPRVWTKKADIKAIERDALSASLKLLSDMAAIRLDEKSDNIERVLGLLLENKTRAAKTFLDPLASSTWKEVSPEAILISPVDCKSIWNKFHGEIEYIIAQAIAAKKEQKHKNYKWIYAALSIPLAIMGGGAMASS
;
A
#
# COMPACT_ATOMS: atom_id res chain seq x y z
N MET A 1 -1.60 13.75 40.24
CA MET A 1 -2.51 12.87 41.02
C MET A 1 -1.84 11.59 41.53
N VAL A 2 -0.50 11.47 41.50
CA VAL A 2 0.25 10.34 42.07
C VAL A 2 0.47 10.50 43.58
N LEU A 3 0.31 11.73 44.10
CA LEU A 3 0.67 12.08 45.48
C LEU A 3 -0.45 12.10 46.51
N GLU A 4 -1.72 11.85 46.15
CA GLU A 4 -2.77 11.69 47.17
C GLU A 4 -2.51 10.48 48.09
N HIS A 5 -1.71 9.50 47.66
CA HIS A 5 -1.36 8.32 48.48
C HIS A 5 0.03 8.40 49.15
N LEU A 6 0.81 9.46 48.90
CA LEU A 6 2.15 9.67 49.48
C LEU A 6 2.23 10.89 50.40
N HIS A 7 1.13 11.64 50.54
CA HIS A 7 1.08 12.85 51.36
C HIS A 7 1.23 12.57 52.87
N ASP A 8 0.78 11.41 53.35
CA ASP A 8 0.78 11.03 54.77
C ASP A 8 2.17 10.67 55.33
N PRO A 9 2.99 9.80 54.68
CA PRO A 9 4.30 9.42 55.22
C PRO A 9 5.32 10.57 55.23
N LEU A 10 5.28 11.45 54.21
CA LEU A 10 6.20 12.57 54.06
C LEU A 10 5.86 13.74 54.99
N GLY A 11 4.58 13.90 55.38
CA GLY A 11 4.17 14.85 56.41
C GLY A 11 4.79 14.53 57.77
N HIS A 12 4.84 13.24 58.13
CA HIS A 12 5.28 12.78 59.43
C HIS A 12 6.80 12.91 59.65
N LEU A 13 7.60 12.59 58.63
CA LEU A 13 9.08 12.69 58.70
C LEU A 13 9.61 14.13 58.81
N LEU A 14 8.93 15.08 58.16
CA LEU A 14 9.33 16.50 58.19
C LEU A 14 8.93 17.21 59.49
N SER A 15 7.88 16.73 60.16
CA SER A 15 7.47 17.28 61.46
C SER A 15 8.43 16.90 62.59
N ASP A 16 9.00 15.70 62.54
CA ASP A 16 9.94 15.17 63.55
C ASP A 16 11.31 15.86 63.54
N ALA A 17 11.69 16.51 62.44
CA ALA A 17 12.97 17.23 62.30
C ALA A 17 12.89 18.73 62.68
N SER A 18 11.72 19.22 63.10
CA SER A 18 11.54 20.65 63.40
C SER A 18 12.14 21.04 64.77
N VAL A 19 13.12 21.96 64.75
CA VAL A 19 13.70 22.52 65.98
C VAL A 19 12.85 23.70 66.42
N ARG A 20 12.22 23.60 67.61
CA ARG A 20 11.24 24.59 68.14
C ARG A 20 11.75 26.04 68.29
N GLN A 21 13.04 26.30 68.10
CA GLN A 21 13.66 27.63 68.23
C GLN A 21 13.92 28.35 66.90
N THR A 22 13.61 27.73 65.75
CA THR A 22 13.75 28.36 64.43
C THR A 22 12.41 28.37 63.69
N ASN A 23 12.08 29.48 63.01
CA ASN A 23 10.87 29.61 62.21
C ASN A 23 11.02 28.90 60.84
N TRP A 24 11.43 27.62 60.88
CA TRP A 24 11.75 26.84 59.69
C TRP A 24 10.47 26.41 58.98
N ASP A 25 10.22 26.99 57.81
CA ASP A 25 9.09 26.62 56.96
C ASP A 25 9.52 25.60 55.90
N ALA A 26 9.00 24.38 56.02
CA ALA A 26 9.25 23.29 55.07
C ALA A 26 8.31 23.31 53.86
N SER A 27 7.38 24.27 53.76
CA SER A 27 6.41 24.40 52.66
C SER A 27 7.11 24.43 51.30
N LYS A 28 8.11 25.30 51.16
CA LYS A 28 8.87 25.49 49.92
C LYS A 28 9.59 24.22 49.47
N VAL A 29 10.26 23.53 50.39
CA VAL A 29 10.96 22.27 50.09
C VAL A 29 9.97 21.16 49.68
N ARG A 30 8.77 21.15 50.30
CA ARG A 30 7.71 20.21 49.94
C ARG A 30 7.12 20.51 48.57
N GLU A 31 6.90 21.78 48.25
CA GLU A 31 6.43 22.21 46.92
C GLU A 31 7.44 21.88 45.83
N GLU A 32 8.74 22.12 46.09
CA GLU A 32 9.84 21.75 45.18
C GLU A 32 9.89 20.22 44.96
N LEU A 33 9.84 19.43 46.04
CA LEU A 33 9.83 17.97 45.94
C LEU A 33 8.58 17.45 45.20
N GLN A 34 7.41 18.00 45.48
CA GLN A 34 6.15 17.65 44.81
C GLN A 34 6.26 17.90 43.30
N HIS A 35 6.75 19.09 42.92
CA HIS A 35 6.97 19.46 41.54
C HIS A 35 7.97 18.53 40.85
N ASP A 36 9.08 18.19 41.51
CA ASP A 36 10.10 17.29 40.96
C ASP A 36 9.59 15.86 40.77
N ILE A 37 8.79 15.34 41.72
CA ILE A 37 8.17 14.01 41.58
C ILE A 37 7.16 14.02 40.43
N ASP A 38 6.29 15.02 40.34
CA ASP A 38 5.30 15.12 39.27
C ASP A 38 5.97 15.26 37.91
N SER A 39 7.01 16.10 37.80
CA SER A 39 7.82 16.27 36.59
C SER A 39 8.51 14.97 36.17
N HIS A 40 9.11 14.26 37.12
CA HIS A 40 9.73 12.97 36.87
C HIS A 40 8.72 11.90 36.44
N ALA A 41 7.57 11.81 37.13
CA ALA A 41 6.50 10.88 36.80
C ALA A 41 5.94 11.13 35.40
N LEU A 42 5.73 12.40 35.02
CA LEU A 42 5.32 12.79 33.66
C LEU A 42 6.37 12.38 32.61
N SER A 43 7.65 12.60 32.89
CA SER A 43 8.75 12.21 32.00
C SER A 43 8.77 10.69 31.76
N VAL A 44 8.71 9.88 32.83
CA VAL A 44 8.67 8.42 32.74
C VAL A 44 7.41 7.93 32.02
N CYS A 45 6.26 8.53 32.32
CA CYS A 45 4.99 8.23 31.65
C CYS A 45 5.09 8.47 30.13
N ASN A 46 5.56 9.64 29.72
CA ASN A 46 5.72 9.99 28.31
C ASN A 46 6.69 9.07 27.59
N ALA A 47 7.83 8.73 28.21
CA ALA A 47 8.78 7.78 27.65
C ALA A 47 8.15 6.40 27.41
N LYS A 48 7.34 5.92 28.37
CA LYS A 48 6.68 4.62 28.25
C LYS A 48 5.56 4.63 27.20
N LEU A 49 4.78 5.71 27.09
CA LEU A 49 3.76 5.85 26.05
C LEU A 49 4.37 5.89 24.65
N LEU A 50 5.52 6.56 24.48
CA LEU A 50 6.27 6.54 23.23
C LEU A 50 6.75 5.13 22.89
N GLU A 51 7.31 4.40 23.86
CA GLU A 51 7.70 2.99 23.67
C GLU A 51 6.51 2.12 23.23
N ILE A 52 5.36 2.24 23.90
CA ILE A 52 4.13 1.53 23.55
C ILE A 52 3.68 1.88 22.13
N THR A 53 3.61 3.18 21.80
CA THR A 53 3.20 3.66 20.47
C THR A 53 4.09 3.09 19.37
N THR A 54 5.41 3.17 19.54
CA THR A 54 6.37 2.62 18.56
C THR A 54 6.28 1.10 18.41
N ASN A 55 5.91 0.37 19.46
CA ASN A 55 5.68 -1.06 19.37
C ASN A 55 4.45 -1.37 18.50
N PHE A 56 3.38 -0.60 18.62
CA PHE A 56 2.19 -0.75 17.79
C PHE A 56 2.41 -0.31 16.33
N GLU A 57 3.20 0.73 16.09
CA GLU A 57 3.69 1.07 14.74
C GLU A 57 4.41 -0.12 14.08
N LYS A 58 5.31 -0.78 14.81
CA LYS A 58 6.00 -1.99 14.32
C LYS A 58 5.05 -3.16 14.05
N GLN A 59 3.90 -3.24 14.71
CA GLN A 59 2.90 -4.25 14.38
C GLN A 59 2.23 -3.95 13.03
N LEU A 60 1.90 -2.68 12.78
CA LEU A 60 1.33 -2.23 11.50
C LEU A 60 2.31 -2.48 10.33
N ASP A 61 3.60 -2.21 10.54
CA ASP A 61 4.67 -2.51 9.57
C ASP A 61 4.75 -4.01 9.21
N LYS A 62 4.40 -4.90 10.13
CA LYS A 62 4.39 -6.34 9.87
C LYS A 62 3.09 -6.80 9.21
N ALA A 63 1.96 -6.23 9.60
CA ALA A 63 0.64 -6.69 9.21
C ALA A 63 0.20 -6.18 7.82
N LEU A 64 0.55 -4.96 7.45
CA LEU A 64 -0.01 -4.30 6.26
C LEU A 64 0.73 -4.56 4.94
N PRO A 65 2.08 -4.50 4.86
CA PRO A 65 2.76 -4.43 3.56
C PRO A 65 2.57 -5.65 2.66
N LYS A 66 2.71 -6.86 3.21
CA LYS A 66 2.58 -8.12 2.45
C LYS A 66 1.16 -8.31 1.89
N PRO A 67 0.09 -8.18 2.69
CA PRO A 67 -1.26 -8.28 2.14
C PRO A 67 -1.59 -7.21 1.10
N VAL A 68 -1.07 -5.97 1.25
CA VAL A 68 -1.23 -4.93 0.22
C VAL A 68 -0.53 -5.33 -1.09
N GLU A 69 0.68 -5.89 -1.01
CA GLU A 69 1.41 -6.42 -2.17
C GLU A 69 0.60 -7.48 -2.91
N SER A 70 0.10 -8.49 -2.17
CA SER A 70 -0.69 -9.57 -2.76
C SER A 70 -1.99 -9.08 -3.41
N LEU A 71 -2.62 -8.03 -2.89
CA LEU A 71 -3.80 -7.41 -3.51
C LEU A 71 -3.44 -6.75 -4.85
N PHE A 72 -2.30 -6.07 -4.92
CA PHE A 72 -1.79 -5.53 -6.18
C PHE A 72 -1.30 -6.62 -7.16
N GLU A 73 -0.87 -7.79 -6.69
CA GLU A 73 -0.52 -8.96 -7.52
C GLU A 73 -1.73 -9.62 -8.13
N ALA A 74 -2.74 -9.89 -7.30
CA ALA A 74 -3.99 -10.45 -7.79
C ALA A 74 -4.62 -9.53 -8.85
N GLY A 75 -4.63 -8.22 -8.58
CA GLY A 75 -5.29 -7.20 -9.40
C GLY A 75 -6.79 -7.46 -9.57
N GLY A 76 -7.55 -6.45 -9.97
CA GLY A 76 -8.98 -6.65 -10.23
C GLY A 76 -9.82 -5.41 -10.05
N LYS A 77 -11.14 -5.57 -10.19
CA LYS A 77 -12.08 -4.44 -10.09
C LYS A 77 -12.14 -3.81 -8.70
N ASP A 78 -11.80 -4.58 -7.67
CA ASP A 78 -12.00 -4.20 -6.27
C ASP A 78 -10.67 -4.11 -5.48
N THR A 79 -9.53 -3.90 -6.15
CA THR A 79 -8.20 -3.83 -5.53
C THR A 79 -8.18 -2.82 -4.37
N TRP A 80 -8.53 -1.56 -4.65
CA TRP A 80 -8.55 -0.50 -3.65
C TRP A 80 -9.62 -0.68 -2.59
N LEU A 81 -10.79 -1.25 -2.93
CA LEU A 81 -11.82 -1.59 -1.94
C LEU A 81 -11.29 -2.62 -0.93
N SER A 82 -10.57 -3.63 -1.42
CA SER A 82 -9.96 -4.66 -0.58
C SER A 82 -8.85 -4.09 0.31
N ILE A 83 -8.02 -3.18 -0.24
CA ILE A 83 -7.00 -2.46 0.54
C ILE A 83 -7.64 -1.62 1.65
N ARG A 84 -8.75 -0.91 1.39
CA ARG A 84 -9.45 -0.13 2.42
C ARG A 84 -10.01 -1.00 3.54
N LYS A 85 -10.62 -2.15 3.18
CA LYS A 85 -11.14 -3.11 4.16
C LYS A 85 -10.02 -3.68 5.02
N LEU A 86 -8.89 -4.05 4.41
CA LEU A 86 -7.68 -4.49 5.11
C LEU A 86 -7.15 -3.42 6.06
N LEU A 87 -6.90 -2.21 5.55
CA LEU A 87 -6.38 -1.08 6.33
C LEU A 87 -7.27 -0.82 7.54
N LYS A 88 -8.59 -0.73 7.36
CA LYS A 88 -9.53 -0.54 8.46
C LYS A 88 -9.46 -1.67 9.48
N ARG A 89 -9.46 -2.93 9.04
CA ARG A 89 -9.44 -4.10 9.93
C ARG A 89 -8.18 -4.14 10.79
N GLU A 90 -7.00 -4.06 10.17
CA GLU A 90 -5.73 -4.16 10.90
C GLU A 90 -5.52 -2.95 11.83
N THR A 91 -5.86 -1.75 11.35
CA THR A 91 -5.66 -0.52 12.12
C THR A 91 -6.56 -0.47 13.34
N GLU A 92 -7.85 -0.77 13.22
CA GLU A 92 -8.76 -0.71 14.38
C GLU A 92 -8.47 -1.84 15.38
N ALA A 93 -7.94 -2.99 14.94
CA ALA A 93 -7.45 -4.02 15.85
C ALA A 93 -6.27 -3.50 16.69
N VAL A 94 -5.27 -2.89 16.04
CA VAL A 94 -4.10 -2.29 16.71
C VAL A 94 -4.50 -1.14 17.63
N VAL A 95 -5.38 -0.25 17.20
CA VAL A 95 -5.88 0.87 18.02
C VAL A 95 -6.65 0.37 19.24
N SER A 96 -7.42 -0.70 19.09
CA SER A 96 -8.12 -1.33 20.21
C SER A 96 -7.12 -1.89 21.23
N GLU A 97 -6.10 -2.65 20.79
CA GLU A 97 -5.07 -3.20 21.66
C GLU A 97 -4.20 -2.11 22.34
N PHE A 98 -3.88 -1.05 21.61
CA PHE A 98 -3.23 0.15 22.14
C PHE A 98 -4.05 0.76 23.27
N SER A 99 -5.36 0.93 23.07
CA SER A 99 -6.28 1.48 24.08
C SER A 99 -6.25 0.68 25.38
N HIS A 100 -6.24 -0.66 25.28
CA HIS A 100 -6.12 -1.52 26.46
C HIS A 100 -4.76 -1.37 27.15
N SER A 101 -3.69 -1.18 26.38
CA SER A 101 -2.32 -1.03 26.91
C SER A 101 -2.10 0.29 27.64
N VAL A 102 -2.82 1.35 27.27
CA VAL A 102 -2.66 2.68 27.89
C VAL A 102 -3.70 2.99 28.98
N ALA A 103 -4.70 2.12 29.20
CA ALA A 103 -5.77 2.35 30.17
C ALA A 103 -5.31 2.51 31.63
N GLY A 104 -4.13 1.98 31.98
CA GLY A 104 -3.55 2.13 33.32
C GLY A 104 -2.78 3.44 33.55
N PHE A 105 -2.62 4.27 32.52
CA PHE A 105 -1.90 5.53 32.62
C PHE A 105 -2.89 6.66 32.96
N LEU A 106 -2.49 7.56 33.86
CA LEU A 106 -3.26 8.75 34.24
C LEU A 106 -3.08 9.86 33.20
N VAL A 107 -3.45 9.57 31.95
CA VAL A 107 -3.30 10.46 30.79
C VAL A 107 -4.67 10.97 30.37
N GLU A 108 -4.72 12.22 29.93
CA GLU A 108 -5.95 12.83 29.42
C GLU A 108 -6.47 12.08 28.19
N GLU A 109 -7.79 11.89 28.11
CA GLU A 109 -8.44 11.19 27.00
C GLU A 109 -8.11 11.86 25.65
N GLU A 110 -7.98 13.19 25.62
CA GLU A 110 -7.58 13.93 24.41
C GLU A 110 -6.19 13.52 23.91
N THR A 111 -5.24 13.31 24.81
CA THR A 111 -3.89 12.85 24.47
C THR A 111 -3.92 11.42 23.94
N ILE A 112 -4.74 10.56 24.56
CA ILE A 112 -4.94 9.18 24.10
C ILE A 112 -5.57 9.15 22.69
N GLU A 113 -6.59 9.97 22.42
CA GLU A 113 -7.21 10.07 21.10
C GLU A 113 -6.23 10.59 20.02
N LYS A 114 -5.37 11.56 20.37
CA LYS A 114 -4.29 12.02 19.48
C LYS A 114 -3.32 10.88 19.13
N MET A 115 -2.97 10.03 20.09
CA MET A 115 -2.11 8.85 19.85
C MET A 115 -2.82 7.78 19.01
N LYS A 116 -4.12 7.54 19.22
CA LYS A 116 -4.92 6.65 18.35
C LYS A 116 -4.95 7.18 16.92
N GLN A 117 -5.12 8.49 16.75
CA GLN A 117 -5.11 9.11 15.42
C GLN A 117 -3.73 9.00 14.76
N SER A 118 -2.64 9.21 15.50
CA SER A 118 -1.29 9.05 14.93
C SER A 118 -1.03 7.62 14.46
N LEU A 119 -1.54 6.59 15.15
CA LEU A 119 -1.48 5.20 14.69
C LEU A 119 -2.29 4.98 13.40
N ARG A 120 -3.47 5.60 13.27
CA ARG A 120 -4.27 5.54 12.02
C ARG A 120 -3.54 6.20 10.86
N ASP A 121 -2.93 7.36 11.10
CA ASP A 121 -2.16 8.09 10.09
C ASP A 121 -0.89 7.32 9.70
N TYR A 122 -0.23 6.67 10.66
CA TYR A 122 0.90 5.80 10.42
C TYR A 122 0.52 4.60 9.56
N ALA A 123 -0.56 3.88 9.90
CA ALA A 123 -1.07 2.76 9.13
C ALA A 123 -1.37 3.15 7.68
N ARG A 124 -2.00 4.32 7.51
CA ARG A 124 -2.24 4.91 6.19
C ARG A 124 -0.93 5.13 5.44
N LYS A 125 0.07 5.72 6.08
CA LYS A 125 1.38 5.98 5.48
C LYS A 125 2.08 4.70 5.03
N VAL A 126 2.01 3.63 5.82
CA VAL A 126 2.54 2.30 5.47
C VAL A 126 1.92 1.79 4.16
N VAL A 127 0.59 1.85 4.04
CA VAL A 127 -0.12 1.44 2.82
C VAL A 127 0.24 2.31 1.62
N GLU A 128 0.30 3.63 1.80
CA GLU A 128 0.69 4.55 0.72
C GLU A 128 2.13 4.30 0.24
N ASN A 129 3.07 4.08 1.16
CA ASN A 129 4.45 3.76 0.83
C ASN A 129 4.53 2.46 0.04
N LYS A 130 3.78 1.43 0.47
CA LYS A 130 3.72 0.16 -0.25
C LYS A 130 3.08 0.32 -1.64
N ALA A 131 2.03 1.12 -1.77
CA ALA A 131 1.43 1.42 -3.08
C ALA A 131 2.41 2.12 -4.03
N ARG A 132 3.27 3.02 -3.53
CA ARG A 132 4.34 3.65 -4.32
C ARG A 132 5.39 2.64 -4.78
N GLU A 133 5.78 1.71 -3.90
CA GLU A 133 6.69 0.60 -4.27
C GLU A 133 6.09 -0.27 -5.38
N GLU A 134 4.81 -0.64 -5.24
CA GLU A 134 4.13 -1.51 -6.21
C GLU A 134 3.87 -0.82 -7.56
N ALA A 135 3.60 0.48 -7.56
CA ALA A 135 3.51 1.28 -8.77
C ALA A 135 4.84 1.27 -9.55
N GLY A 136 5.99 1.22 -8.87
CA GLY A 136 7.30 1.05 -9.51
C GLY A 136 7.47 -0.28 -10.26
N LYS A 137 6.67 -1.30 -9.91
CA LYS A 137 6.67 -2.63 -10.54
C LYS A 137 5.59 -2.78 -11.62
N VAL A 138 4.83 -1.73 -11.93
CA VAL A 138 3.62 -1.81 -12.79
C VAL A 138 3.88 -2.41 -14.17
N LEU A 139 4.99 -2.06 -14.84
CA LEU A 139 5.30 -2.58 -16.17
C LEU A 139 5.46 -4.10 -16.17
N TYR A 140 6.19 -4.62 -15.19
CA TYR A 140 6.36 -6.06 -15.00
C TYR A 140 4.99 -6.73 -14.77
N ARG A 141 4.18 -6.17 -13.88
CA ARG A 141 2.87 -6.72 -13.52
C ARG A 141 1.88 -6.67 -14.69
N MET A 142 1.93 -5.63 -15.52
CA MET A 142 1.15 -5.53 -16.75
C MET A 142 1.49 -6.65 -17.73
N LYS A 143 2.77 -6.99 -17.88
CA LYS A 143 3.24 -8.09 -18.74
C LYS A 143 2.79 -9.44 -18.22
N ASP A 144 2.95 -9.68 -16.93
CA ASP A 144 2.51 -10.91 -16.29
C ASP A 144 0.99 -11.11 -16.44
N ARG A 145 0.21 -10.04 -16.22
CA ARG A 145 -1.24 -10.05 -16.42
C ARG A 145 -1.61 -10.32 -17.87
N PHE A 146 -0.93 -9.68 -18.82
CA PHE A 146 -1.15 -9.91 -20.25
C PHE A 146 -0.87 -11.37 -20.62
N ALA A 147 0.30 -11.89 -20.23
CA ALA A 147 0.71 -13.26 -20.53
C ALA A 147 -0.28 -14.27 -19.95
N THR A 148 -0.75 -14.03 -18.72
CA THR A 148 -1.76 -14.87 -18.06
C THR A 148 -3.06 -14.89 -18.84
N VAL A 149 -3.66 -13.73 -19.15
CA VAL A 149 -4.96 -13.65 -19.83
C VAL A 149 -4.88 -14.10 -21.29
N PHE A 150 -3.78 -13.77 -21.98
CA PHE A 150 -3.59 -14.09 -23.39
C PHE A 150 -3.29 -15.59 -23.60
N SER A 151 -2.43 -16.16 -22.75
CA SER A 151 -1.91 -17.52 -22.94
C SER A 151 -2.69 -18.60 -22.21
N HIS A 152 -3.64 -18.25 -21.35
CA HIS A 152 -4.49 -19.23 -20.66
C HIS A 152 -5.96 -19.07 -21.03
N ASP A 153 -6.71 -20.17 -20.98
CA ASP A 153 -8.16 -20.17 -21.08
C ASP A 153 -8.83 -19.88 -19.73
N ASN A 154 -10.17 -19.93 -19.68
CA ASN A 154 -10.94 -19.64 -18.47
C ASN A 154 -10.69 -20.65 -17.34
N ASP A 155 -10.17 -21.84 -17.65
CA ASP A 155 -9.81 -22.87 -16.67
C ASP A 155 -8.35 -22.73 -16.21
N SER A 156 -7.68 -21.61 -16.56
CA SER A 156 -6.26 -21.37 -16.30
C SER A 156 -5.33 -22.41 -16.95
N LYS A 157 -5.78 -23.08 -18.01
CA LYS A 157 -4.95 -24.02 -18.78
C LYS A 157 -4.29 -23.29 -19.96
N PRO A 158 -3.07 -23.69 -20.37
CA PRO A 158 -2.44 -23.14 -21.55
C PRO A 158 -3.36 -23.20 -22.77
N ARG A 159 -3.57 -22.05 -23.39
CA ARG A 159 -4.52 -21.85 -24.48
C ARG A 159 -4.02 -22.52 -25.75
N VAL A 160 -4.87 -23.35 -26.34
CA VAL A 160 -4.61 -23.96 -27.64
C VAL A 160 -5.16 -23.05 -28.75
N TRP A 161 -4.29 -22.57 -29.64
CA TRP A 161 -4.65 -21.70 -30.75
C TRP A 161 -5.42 -22.45 -31.84
N THR A 162 -6.73 -22.58 -31.69
CA THR A 162 -7.60 -23.25 -32.67
C THR A 162 -7.94 -22.36 -33.87
N LYS A 163 -8.43 -22.95 -34.97
CA LYS A 163 -8.85 -22.21 -36.18
C LYS A 163 -9.95 -21.19 -35.90
N LYS A 164 -10.83 -21.47 -34.92
CA LYS A 164 -11.95 -20.62 -34.50
C LYS A 164 -11.56 -19.53 -33.49
N ALA A 165 -10.35 -19.58 -32.92
CA ALA A 165 -9.93 -18.61 -31.91
C ALA A 165 -9.86 -17.19 -32.50
N ASP A 166 -10.57 -16.24 -31.90
CA ASP A 166 -10.46 -14.82 -32.23
C ASP A 166 -9.29 -14.20 -31.45
N ILE A 167 -8.10 -14.28 -32.05
CA ILE A 167 -6.88 -13.72 -31.45
C ILE A 167 -7.06 -12.22 -31.14
N LYS A 168 -7.80 -11.48 -31.98
CA LYS A 168 -7.98 -10.04 -31.77
C LYS A 168 -8.86 -9.73 -30.56
N ALA A 169 -9.91 -10.53 -30.35
CA ALA A 169 -10.73 -10.41 -29.14
C ALA A 169 -9.91 -10.76 -27.88
N ILE A 170 -9.16 -11.87 -27.92
CA ILE A 170 -8.31 -12.32 -26.79
C ILE A 170 -7.22 -11.28 -26.47
N GLU A 171 -6.57 -10.74 -27.50
CA GLU A 171 -5.60 -9.65 -27.37
C GLU A 171 -6.23 -8.42 -26.70
N ARG A 172 -7.42 -8.01 -27.16
CA ARG A 172 -8.15 -6.87 -26.59
C ARG A 172 -8.48 -7.08 -25.12
N ASP A 173 -8.92 -8.28 -24.73
CA ASP A 173 -9.24 -8.62 -23.35
C ASP A 173 -7.99 -8.60 -22.47
N ALA A 174 -6.87 -9.14 -22.97
CA ALA A 174 -5.59 -9.12 -22.26
C ALA A 174 -5.04 -7.69 -22.11
N LEU A 175 -5.11 -6.87 -23.16
CA LEU A 175 -4.75 -5.45 -23.12
C LEU A 175 -5.62 -4.67 -22.14
N SER A 176 -6.93 -4.92 -22.12
CA SER A 176 -7.86 -4.29 -21.18
C SER A 176 -7.55 -4.66 -19.73
N ALA A 177 -7.25 -5.94 -19.46
CA ALA A 177 -6.85 -6.40 -18.13
C ALA A 177 -5.54 -5.75 -17.66
N SER A 178 -4.53 -5.62 -18.52
CA SER A 178 -3.26 -4.95 -18.19
C SER A 178 -3.43 -3.44 -18.01
N LEU A 179 -4.26 -2.79 -18.82
CA LEU A 179 -4.54 -1.36 -18.68
C LEU A 179 -5.28 -1.06 -17.38
N LYS A 180 -6.20 -1.94 -16.97
CA LYS A 180 -6.91 -1.80 -15.68
C LYS A 180 -5.92 -1.81 -14.52
N LEU A 181 -4.90 -2.67 -14.58
CA LEU A 181 -3.85 -2.71 -13.56
C LEU A 181 -3.04 -1.40 -13.51
N LEU A 182 -2.71 -0.83 -14.67
CA LEU A 182 -2.08 0.49 -14.75
C LEU A 182 -2.97 1.58 -14.12
N SER A 183 -4.27 1.54 -14.38
CA SER A 183 -5.24 2.47 -13.78
C SER A 183 -5.30 2.33 -12.25
N ASP A 184 -5.30 1.10 -11.75
CA ASP A 184 -5.28 0.84 -10.31
C ASP A 184 -4.01 1.40 -9.66
N MET A 185 -2.86 1.29 -10.32
CA MET A 185 -1.57 1.75 -9.81
C MET A 185 -1.22 3.21 -10.12
N ALA A 186 -2.09 3.94 -10.81
CA ALA A 186 -1.83 5.34 -11.17
C ALA A 186 -2.09 6.33 -10.01
N ALA A 187 -2.98 5.98 -9.09
CA ALA A 187 -3.33 6.84 -7.96
C ALA A 187 -3.81 6.06 -6.73
N ILE A 188 -3.55 6.62 -5.55
CA ILE A 188 -4.02 6.14 -4.25
C ILE A 188 -5.51 6.45 -4.09
N ARG A 189 -6.31 5.43 -3.75
CA ARG A 189 -7.78 5.54 -3.59
C ARG A 189 -8.27 5.07 -2.22
N LEU A 190 -7.68 5.64 -1.16
CA LEU A 190 -8.08 5.36 0.23
C LEU A 190 -9.32 6.15 0.67
N ASP A 191 -9.61 7.31 0.06
CA ASP A 191 -10.70 8.21 0.50
C ASP A 191 -12.01 8.07 -0.31
N GLU A 192 -12.16 7.01 -1.11
CA GLU A 192 -13.36 6.74 -1.95
C GLU A 192 -13.74 7.85 -2.94
N LYS A 193 -12.82 8.78 -3.20
CA LYS A 193 -12.99 9.81 -4.23
C LYS A 193 -13.00 9.17 -5.61
N SER A 194 -13.97 9.54 -6.44
CA SER A 194 -14.00 9.14 -7.83
C SER A 194 -12.93 9.89 -8.63
N ASP A 195 -12.27 9.18 -9.52
CA ASP A 195 -11.38 9.74 -10.54
C ASP A 195 -11.82 9.30 -11.93
N ASN A 196 -11.15 9.85 -12.95
CA ASN A 196 -11.41 9.53 -14.35
C ASN A 196 -10.26 8.77 -15.04
N ILE A 197 -9.31 8.23 -14.26
CA ILE A 197 -8.07 7.63 -14.78
C ILE A 197 -8.39 6.45 -15.71
N GLU A 198 -9.22 5.49 -15.28
CA GLU A 198 -9.56 4.30 -16.06
C GLU A 198 -10.17 4.68 -17.42
N ARG A 199 -11.04 5.69 -17.43
CA ARG A 199 -11.67 6.21 -18.65
C ARG A 199 -10.65 6.88 -19.57
N VAL A 200 -9.76 7.71 -19.04
CA VAL A 200 -8.73 8.42 -19.81
C VAL A 200 -7.74 7.42 -20.41
N LEU A 201 -7.27 6.46 -19.62
CA LEU A 201 -6.40 5.39 -20.08
C LEU A 201 -7.09 4.50 -21.12
N GLY A 202 -8.40 4.27 -20.99
CA GLY A 202 -9.19 3.49 -21.96
C GLY A 202 -9.11 4.00 -23.40
N LEU A 203 -8.85 5.31 -23.59
CA LEU A 203 -8.65 5.90 -24.92
C LEU A 203 -7.43 5.33 -25.65
N LEU A 204 -6.44 4.79 -24.91
CA LEU A 204 -5.24 4.15 -25.47
C LEU A 204 -5.58 2.83 -26.19
N LEU A 205 -6.56 2.07 -25.70
CA LEU A 205 -7.01 0.80 -26.31
C LEU A 205 -7.72 1.02 -27.64
N GLU A 206 -8.45 2.13 -27.77
CA GLU A 206 -9.26 2.41 -28.96
C GLU A 206 -8.44 3.01 -30.12
N ASN A 207 -7.14 3.24 -29.92
CA ASN A 207 -6.24 3.92 -30.87
C ASN A 207 -6.79 5.28 -31.35
N LYS A 208 -7.69 5.88 -30.55
CA LYS A 208 -8.30 7.20 -30.81
C LYS A 208 -7.34 8.36 -30.55
N THR A 209 -6.08 8.08 -30.25
CA THR A 209 -4.98 9.06 -30.22
C THR A 209 -4.77 9.76 -31.57
N ARG A 210 -5.21 9.18 -32.70
CA ARG A 210 -5.25 9.90 -34.00
C ARG A 210 -6.42 10.87 -34.15
N ALA A 211 -7.51 10.71 -33.38
CA ALA A 211 -8.67 11.60 -33.40
C ALA A 211 -8.50 12.81 -32.45
N ALA A 212 -7.53 12.78 -31.53
CA ALA A 212 -7.20 13.88 -30.63
C ALA A 212 -6.27 14.95 -31.28
N LYS A 213 -6.45 15.22 -32.58
CA LYS A 213 -5.78 16.36 -33.25
C LYS A 213 -6.44 17.71 -32.93
N THR A 214 -7.51 17.70 -32.15
CA THR A 214 -8.25 18.90 -31.74
C THR A 214 -8.62 18.77 -30.27
N PHE A 215 -8.03 19.65 -29.44
CA PHE A 215 -8.17 19.82 -27.99
C PHE A 215 -7.37 18.86 -27.09
N LEU A 216 -6.33 19.41 -26.45
CA LEU A 216 -5.43 18.89 -25.41
C LEU A 216 -5.41 17.36 -25.18
N ASP A 217 -4.27 16.72 -25.48
CA ASP A 217 -4.00 15.34 -25.08
C ASP A 217 -4.07 15.21 -23.54
N PRO A 218 -5.08 14.51 -22.98
CA PRO A 218 -5.25 14.39 -21.53
C PRO A 218 -4.07 13.67 -20.85
N LEU A 219 -3.30 12.90 -21.62
CA LEU A 219 -2.11 12.19 -21.16
C LEU A 219 -0.82 13.00 -21.32
N ALA A 220 -0.89 14.23 -21.83
CA ALA A 220 0.25 15.16 -21.86
C ALA A 220 0.39 15.99 -20.57
N SER A 221 -0.53 15.82 -19.61
CA SER A 221 -0.51 16.49 -18.32
C SER A 221 0.42 15.79 -17.32
N SER A 222 1.07 16.56 -16.44
CA SER A 222 1.83 16.01 -15.30
C SER A 222 0.93 15.57 -14.14
N THR A 223 -0.35 15.96 -14.14
CA THR A 223 -1.31 15.67 -13.06
C THR A 223 -2.62 15.10 -13.59
N TRP A 224 -3.27 14.27 -12.76
CA TRP A 224 -4.61 13.76 -13.01
C TRP A 224 -5.67 14.79 -12.58
N LYS A 225 -6.69 15.00 -13.41
CA LYS A 225 -7.85 15.81 -13.02
C LYS A 225 -8.60 15.07 -11.89
N GLU A 226 -9.00 15.81 -10.85
CA GLU A 226 -9.74 15.31 -9.66
C GLU A 226 -8.93 14.42 -8.70
N VAL A 227 -7.60 14.32 -8.86
CA VAL A 227 -6.70 13.59 -7.94
C VAL A 227 -5.73 14.57 -7.30
N SER A 228 -5.55 14.50 -5.97
CA SER A 228 -4.58 15.37 -5.29
C SER A 228 -3.15 14.94 -5.60
N PRO A 229 -2.18 15.87 -5.64
CA PRO A 229 -0.78 15.56 -5.96
C PRO A 229 -0.17 14.45 -5.09
N GLU A 230 -0.53 14.39 -3.80
CA GLU A 230 -0.03 13.42 -2.83
C GLU A 230 -0.52 11.99 -3.09
N ALA A 231 -1.66 11.88 -3.77
CA ALA A 231 -2.28 10.61 -4.16
C ALA A 231 -1.81 10.12 -5.55
N ILE A 232 -1.07 10.92 -6.32
CA ILE A 232 -0.56 10.50 -7.63
C ILE A 232 0.61 9.51 -7.42
N LEU A 233 0.49 8.32 -8.01
CA LEU A 233 1.55 7.30 -8.02
C LEU A 233 2.30 7.31 -9.35
N ILE A 234 1.57 7.47 -10.46
CA ILE A 234 2.11 7.51 -11.82
C ILE A 234 1.41 8.66 -12.55
N SER A 235 2.19 9.55 -13.15
CA SER A 235 1.63 10.70 -13.89
C SER A 235 0.95 10.24 -15.19
N PRO A 236 0.04 11.03 -15.78
CA PRO A 236 -0.57 10.71 -17.07
C PRO A 236 0.47 10.48 -18.19
N VAL A 237 1.52 11.31 -18.24
CA VAL A 237 2.62 11.17 -19.21
C VAL A 237 3.38 9.86 -18.99
N ASP A 238 3.66 9.51 -17.74
CA ASP A 238 4.35 8.25 -17.42
C ASP A 238 3.48 7.03 -17.72
N CYS A 239 2.17 7.09 -17.46
CA CYS A 239 1.25 6.03 -17.87
C CYS A 239 1.28 5.81 -19.39
N LYS A 240 1.32 6.88 -20.18
CA LYS A 240 1.45 6.79 -21.65
C LYS A 240 2.79 6.18 -22.06
N SER A 241 3.89 6.60 -21.42
CA SER A 241 5.22 6.04 -21.65
C SER A 241 5.29 4.54 -21.33
N ILE A 242 4.77 4.15 -20.16
CA ILE A 242 4.66 2.76 -19.71
C ILE A 242 3.81 1.95 -20.69
N TRP A 243 2.67 2.48 -21.13
CA TRP A 243 1.80 1.82 -22.10
C TRP A 243 2.51 1.54 -23.43
N ASN A 244 3.23 2.54 -23.97
CA ASN A 244 3.97 2.37 -25.22
C ASN A 244 5.10 1.34 -25.07
N LYS A 245 5.84 1.38 -23.96
CA LYS A 245 6.90 0.41 -23.67
C LYS A 245 6.32 -1.00 -23.52
N PHE A 246 5.24 -1.15 -22.76
CA PHE A 246 4.50 -2.39 -22.62
C PHE A 246 4.07 -2.95 -23.98
N HIS A 247 3.50 -2.10 -24.85
CA HIS A 247 3.05 -2.51 -26.18
C HIS A 247 4.19 -3.09 -27.02
N GLY A 248 5.35 -2.42 -27.05
CA GLY A 248 6.53 -2.91 -27.78
C GLY A 248 7.04 -4.27 -27.26
N GLU A 249 6.93 -4.53 -25.95
CA GLU A 249 7.38 -5.79 -25.35
C GLU A 249 6.43 -6.98 -25.59
N ILE A 250 5.14 -6.73 -25.84
CA ILE A 250 4.15 -7.79 -26.10
C ILE A 250 3.97 -8.12 -27.60
N GLU A 251 4.46 -7.28 -28.51
CA GLU A 251 4.33 -7.47 -29.97
C GLU A 251 4.83 -8.86 -30.41
N TYR A 252 5.95 -9.31 -29.83
CA TYR A 252 6.50 -10.63 -30.11
C TYR A 252 5.57 -11.77 -29.68
N ILE A 253 4.93 -11.65 -28.51
CA ILE A 253 3.99 -12.66 -27.97
C ILE A 253 2.78 -12.81 -28.92
N ILE A 254 2.26 -11.68 -29.42
CA ILE A 254 1.15 -11.67 -30.38
C ILE A 254 1.58 -12.30 -31.71
N ALA A 255 2.77 -11.95 -32.21
CA ALA A 255 3.31 -12.51 -33.45
C ALA A 255 3.47 -14.04 -33.39
N GLN A 256 3.96 -14.57 -32.26
CA GLN A 256 4.06 -16.01 -32.02
C GLN A 256 2.69 -16.70 -32.06
N ALA A 257 1.66 -16.13 -31.42
CA ALA A 257 0.31 -16.69 -31.44
C ALA A 257 -0.29 -16.72 -32.85
N ILE A 258 -0.06 -15.68 -33.65
CA ILE A 258 -0.49 -15.63 -35.06
C ILE A 258 0.22 -16.72 -35.87
N ALA A 259 1.53 -16.90 -35.68
CA ALA A 259 2.31 -17.95 -36.35
C ALA A 259 1.80 -19.35 -35.98
N ALA A 260 1.57 -19.62 -34.69
CA ALA A 260 1.03 -20.89 -34.20
C ALA A 260 -0.36 -21.19 -34.81
N LYS A 261 -1.26 -20.20 -34.88
CA LYS A 261 -2.56 -20.35 -35.54
C LYS A 261 -2.42 -20.63 -37.05
N LYS A 262 -1.46 -20.02 -37.73
CA LYS A 262 -1.18 -20.30 -39.16
C LYS A 262 -0.65 -21.72 -39.35
N GLU A 263 0.24 -22.19 -38.49
CA GLU A 263 0.78 -23.55 -38.57
C GLU A 263 -0.31 -24.63 -38.36
N GLN A 264 -1.28 -24.37 -37.48
CA GLN A 264 -2.49 -25.19 -37.31
C GLN A 264 -3.42 -25.19 -38.53
N LYS A 265 -3.37 -24.16 -39.39
CA LYS A 265 -4.07 -24.19 -40.69
C LYS A 265 -3.39 -25.15 -41.67
N HIS A 266 -2.06 -25.28 -41.60
CA HIS A 266 -1.26 -26.11 -42.50
C HIS A 266 -1.14 -27.58 -42.04
N LYS A 267 -1.25 -27.87 -40.74
CA LYS A 267 -1.15 -29.24 -40.20
C LYS A 267 -2.54 -29.89 -40.05
N ASN A 268 -2.88 -30.82 -40.93
CA ASN A 268 -4.05 -31.70 -40.81
C ASN A 268 -3.70 -33.05 -40.13
N TYR A 269 -2.72 -33.09 -39.21
CA TYR A 269 -2.38 -34.34 -38.50
C TYR A 269 -1.97 -34.14 -37.01
N LYS A 270 -2.51 -35.08 -36.25
CA LYS A 270 -2.68 -35.30 -34.80
C LYS A 270 -1.39 -35.54 -33.99
N TRP A 271 -0.31 -34.75 -34.06
CA TRP A 271 0.91 -35.12 -33.30
C TRP A 271 1.88 -33.99 -32.90
N ILE A 272 1.40 -32.90 -32.31
CA ILE A 272 2.27 -32.00 -31.51
C ILE A 272 1.56 -31.57 -30.22
N TYR A 273 1.35 -32.52 -29.32
CA TYR A 273 1.19 -32.26 -27.89
C TYR A 273 2.54 -32.60 -27.25
N ALA A 274 3.48 -31.64 -27.18
CA ALA A 274 4.70 -31.78 -26.36
C ALA A 274 5.57 -30.51 -26.26
N ALA A 275 5.50 -29.54 -27.18
CA ALA A 275 6.59 -28.55 -27.32
C ALA A 275 6.25 -27.08 -26.96
N LEU A 276 5.12 -26.79 -26.30
CA LEU A 276 4.81 -25.44 -25.81
C LEU A 276 4.42 -25.46 -24.32
N SER A 277 5.29 -26.02 -23.48
CA SER A 277 5.54 -25.39 -22.19
C SER A 277 6.43 -24.19 -22.49
N ILE A 278 5.88 -22.98 -22.39
CA ILE A 278 6.70 -21.77 -22.34
C ILE A 278 7.63 -21.98 -21.13
N PRO A 279 8.97 -22.05 -21.26
CA PRO A 279 9.82 -21.98 -20.09
C PRO A 279 9.64 -20.57 -19.52
N LEU A 280 9.01 -20.49 -18.34
CA LEU A 280 9.13 -19.35 -17.44
C LEU A 280 10.58 -19.31 -16.94
N ALA A 281 11.51 -18.89 -17.81
CA ALA A 281 12.93 -18.92 -17.51
C ALA A 281 13.69 -17.81 -18.21
N ILE A 282 13.22 -16.55 -18.12
CA ILE A 282 14.08 -15.36 -18.11
C ILE A 282 13.41 -14.31 -17.21
N MET A 283 13.49 -14.50 -15.89
CA MET A 283 13.47 -13.43 -14.88
C MET A 283 13.84 -14.06 -13.52
N GLY A 284 15.12 -14.36 -13.37
CA GLY A 284 15.65 -14.99 -12.16
C GLY A 284 17.08 -15.46 -12.40
N GLY A 285 18.05 -14.57 -12.23
CA GLY A 285 19.47 -14.89 -12.46
C GLY A 285 20.36 -13.69 -12.16
N GLY A 286 20.52 -13.40 -10.87
CA GLY A 286 21.39 -12.35 -10.35
C GLY A 286 21.73 -12.58 -8.87
N ALA A 287 22.25 -13.76 -8.56
CA ALA A 287 22.89 -14.15 -7.31
C ALA A 287 24.03 -15.11 -7.75
N MET A 288 25.30 -15.02 -7.37
CA MET A 288 26.03 -14.42 -6.25
C MET A 288 27.51 -14.25 -6.66
N ALA A 289 28.27 -13.39 -5.98
CA ALA A 289 29.57 -13.77 -5.40
C ALA A 289 30.06 -12.73 -4.38
N SER A 290 30.37 -13.24 -3.20
CA SER A 290 31.02 -12.62 -2.05
C SER A 290 32.47 -12.19 -2.31
N SER A 291 32.86 -11.07 -1.71
CA SER A 291 34.09 -10.89 -0.91
C SER A 291 33.84 -9.79 0.11
#